data_AF-A0A0G1TV44-F1
#
_entry.id   AF-A0A0G1TV44-F1
#
_cell.length_a   1.000
_cell.length_b   1.000
_cell.length_c   1.000
_cell.angle_alpha   90.00
_cell.angle_beta   90.00
_cell.angle_gamma   90.00
#
_symmetry.space_group_name_H-M   'P 1'
#
loop_
_entity.id
_entity.type
_entity.pdbx_description
1 polymer ?
#
loop_
_entity_poly.entity_id
_entity_poly.type
_entity_poly.pdbx_seq_one_letter_code
_entity_poly.pdbx_strand_id
1 'polypeptide(L)'
;MTRRWITLANFTMKKNYKTTIVLGTAFAVIAAGIFSDSAFAVVRTNFCANLNQAVSVLDQGIITREGVLKTRQNERLQNLKNNRDLRDAKLAELKQGVMNSMSPVYAKIEALAKTDGQKTAVNNFKTAMENAVSARKNAVKTAALEYRQEIDRIIALRNSAIDNAVRNFKNSNQAAVKKAKTDCATGVRPPIARTTFVSSIRTAKSNLISDKQKNGIPSSLVKSASTEYKNTVAKANQDFKAASEKARLELRVAF
;
A
#
# COMPACT_ATOMS: atom_id res chain seq x y z
N MET A 1 -3.81 -3.08 -61.34
CA MET A 1 -3.63 -4.09 -60.26
C MET A 1 -3.67 -3.38 -58.92
N THR A 2 -4.68 -3.71 -58.12
CA THR A 2 -5.22 -2.95 -57.00
C THR A 2 -4.37 -3.07 -55.73
N ARG A 3 -3.79 -1.94 -55.29
CA ARG A 3 -3.09 -1.80 -54.00
C ARG A 3 -4.10 -1.81 -52.85
N ARG A 4 -4.28 -2.96 -52.20
CA ARG A 4 -4.92 -3.07 -50.88
C ARG A 4 -3.81 -3.33 -49.85
N TRP A 5 -3.24 -2.26 -49.31
CA TRP A 5 -2.37 -2.36 -48.14
C TRP A 5 -3.24 -2.76 -46.96
N ILE A 6 -2.95 -3.94 -46.39
CA ILE A 6 -3.50 -4.37 -45.11
C ILE A 6 -2.92 -3.42 -44.07
N THR A 7 -3.69 -2.40 -43.71
CA THR A 7 -3.53 -1.65 -42.47
C THR A 7 -3.66 -2.64 -41.32
N LEU A 8 -2.53 -3.22 -40.89
CA LEU A 8 -2.44 -3.85 -39.58
C LEU A 8 -2.81 -2.78 -38.58
N ALA A 9 -3.94 -3.00 -37.92
CA ALA A 9 -4.49 -2.11 -36.92
C ALA A 9 -3.36 -1.60 -36.04
N ASN A 10 -3.21 -0.27 -36.03
CA ASN A 10 -2.57 0.42 -34.94
C ASN A 10 -3.31 -0.04 -33.67
N PHE A 11 -2.80 -1.06 -32.99
CA PHE A 11 -3.08 -1.31 -31.59
C PHE A 11 -2.36 -0.23 -30.78
N THR A 12 -2.65 1.04 -31.11
CA THR A 12 -2.68 2.09 -30.12
C THR A 12 -3.72 1.63 -29.13
N MET A 13 -3.27 0.94 -28.07
CA MET A 13 -4.02 0.85 -26.83
C MET A 13 -4.18 2.30 -26.32
N LYS A 14 -5.11 3.05 -26.91
CA LYS A 14 -5.86 4.10 -26.23
C LYS A 14 -6.69 3.38 -25.17
N LYS A 15 -6.02 2.85 -24.17
CA LYS A 15 -6.69 2.58 -22.92
C LYS A 15 -6.85 3.95 -22.29
N ASN A 16 -8.07 4.46 -22.35
CA ASN A 16 -8.59 5.38 -21.34
C ASN A 16 -8.53 4.68 -19.97
N TYR A 17 -7.32 4.46 -19.44
CA TYR A 17 -7.15 4.26 -18.00
C TYR A 17 -7.10 5.65 -17.35
N LYS A 18 -8.23 6.36 -17.42
CA LYS A 18 -8.66 7.10 -16.24
C LYS A 18 -9.16 6.10 -15.18
N THR A 19 -8.43 5.03 -14.94
CA THR A 19 -8.40 4.41 -13.63
C THR A 19 -7.47 5.28 -12.84
N THR A 20 -8.04 6.40 -12.38
CA THR A 20 -7.71 6.99 -11.11
C THR A 20 -7.31 5.84 -10.21
N ILE A 21 -6.01 5.68 -9.95
CA ILE A 21 -5.57 4.97 -8.77
C ILE A 21 -6.07 5.89 -7.66
N VAL A 22 -7.35 5.75 -7.35
CA VAL A 22 -7.89 6.12 -6.06
C VAL A 22 -7.18 5.12 -5.16
N LEU A 23 -5.94 5.46 -4.77
CA LEU A 23 -5.45 5.17 -3.45
C LEU A 23 -6.56 5.74 -2.59
N GLY A 24 -7.53 4.88 -2.27
CA GLY A 24 -8.70 5.20 -1.48
C GLY A 24 -8.19 6.01 -0.32
N THR A 25 -8.40 7.32 -0.39
CA THR A 25 -8.41 8.19 0.77
C THR A 25 -9.66 7.82 1.55
N ALA A 26 -9.76 6.56 1.95
CA ALA A 26 -10.27 6.21 3.26
C ALA A 26 -9.16 6.61 4.25
N PHE A 27 -8.87 7.92 4.29
CA PHE A 27 -8.80 8.59 5.58
C PHE A 27 -10.18 8.33 6.18
N ALA A 28 -10.35 7.14 6.76
CA ALA A 28 -11.38 6.92 7.74
C ALA A 28 -11.12 8.04 8.73
N VAL A 29 -12.02 9.02 8.70
CA VAL A 29 -12.15 10.04 9.73
C VAL A 29 -11.80 9.31 11.00
N ILE A 30 -10.67 9.71 11.60
CA ILE A 30 -10.40 9.34 12.97
C ILE A 30 -11.56 10.04 13.66
N ALA A 31 -12.68 9.33 13.77
CA ALA A 31 -13.66 9.59 14.78
C ALA A 31 -12.80 9.46 16.02
N ALA A 32 -12.29 10.61 16.45
CA ALA A 32 -11.83 10.82 17.79
C ALA A 32 -13.01 10.32 18.57
N GLY A 33 -12.93 9.06 19.03
CA GLY A 33 -13.73 8.58 20.11
C GLY A 33 -13.32 9.50 21.22
N ILE A 34 -14.04 10.62 21.28
CA ILE A 34 -13.97 11.63 22.31
C ILE A 34 -14.10 10.75 23.54
N PHE A 35 -13.00 10.58 24.28
CA PHE A 35 -13.16 10.18 25.66
C PHE A 35 -14.01 11.31 26.20
N SER A 36 -15.30 11.05 26.34
CA SER A 36 -16.21 11.96 26.99
C SER A 36 -15.55 12.28 28.32
N ASP A 37 -15.15 13.54 28.51
CA ASP A 37 -14.59 14.03 29.79
C ASP A 37 -15.60 13.83 30.94
N SER A 38 -16.83 13.38 30.62
CA SER A 38 -17.87 13.00 31.57
C SER A 38 -17.48 11.86 32.52
N ALA A 39 -16.49 11.01 32.20
CA ALA A 39 -15.99 10.03 33.17
C ALA A 39 -15.27 10.68 34.38
N PHE A 40 -14.80 11.93 34.22
CA PHE A 40 -14.08 12.68 35.24
C PHE A 40 -14.78 13.99 35.65
N ALA A 41 -16.08 14.17 35.34
CA ALA A 41 -16.80 15.40 35.68
C ALA A 41 -17.45 15.37 37.09
N VAL A 42 -17.63 14.19 37.69
CA VAL A 42 -18.16 14.10 39.07
C VAL A 42 -17.00 14.32 40.06
N VAL A 43 -17.05 15.43 40.79
CA VAL A 43 -16.21 15.67 41.98
C VAL A 43 -16.66 14.66 43.04
N ARG A 44 -16.11 13.45 43.01
CA ARG A 44 -16.25 12.53 44.14
C ARG A 44 -15.36 13.06 45.26
N THR A 45 -15.96 13.39 46.39
CA THR A 45 -15.29 13.80 47.63
C THR A 45 -14.17 12.82 48.07
N ASN A 46 -14.24 11.56 47.61
CA ASN A 46 -13.26 10.52 47.90
C ASN A 46 -12.52 9.98 46.66
N PHE A 47 -11.73 10.79 45.96
CA PHE A 47 -10.88 10.32 44.84
C PHE A 47 -10.01 9.12 45.24
N CYS A 48 -9.32 9.21 46.37
CA CYS A 48 -8.41 8.15 46.83
C CYS A 48 -9.13 6.83 47.13
N ALA A 49 -10.34 6.87 47.68
CA ALA A 49 -11.14 5.66 47.92
C ALA A 49 -11.62 4.99 46.62
N ASN A 50 -11.77 5.77 45.54
CA ASN A 50 -12.25 5.27 44.24
C ASN A 50 -11.12 5.05 43.23
N LEU A 51 -9.85 5.30 43.59
CA LEU A 51 -8.72 5.29 42.66
C LEU A 51 -8.58 3.93 41.96
N ASN A 52 -8.67 2.82 42.70
CA ASN A 52 -8.54 1.49 42.11
C ASN A 52 -9.61 1.19 41.06
N GLN A 53 -10.86 1.60 41.30
CA GLN A 53 -11.93 1.45 40.32
C GLN A 53 -11.68 2.30 39.08
N ALA A 54 -11.24 3.56 39.25
CA ALA A 54 -10.92 4.44 38.13
C ALA A 54 -9.74 3.91 37.29
N VAL A 55 -8.72 3.35 37.95
CA VAL A 55 -7.57 2.70 37.30
C VAL A 55 -8.01 1.47 36.51
N SER A 56 -8.86 0.62 37.08
CA SER A 56 -9.38 -0.56 36.38
C SER A 56 -10.13 -0.19 35.09
N VAL A 57 -11.00 0.83 35.14
CA VAL A 57 -11.71 1.34 33.96
C VAL A 57 -10.74 1.93 32.92
N LEU A 58 -9.71 2.65 33.36
CA LEU A 58 -8.66 3.19 32.50
C LEU A 58 -7.90 2.06 31.79
N ASP A 59 -7.42 1.07 32.54
CA ASP A 59 -6.65 -0.06 32.02
C ASP A 59 -7.46 -0.89 31.02
N GLN A 60 -8.73 -1.18 31.34
CA GLN A 60 -9.62 -1.87 30.41
C GLN A 60 -9.82 -1.07 29.12
N GLY A 61 -10.01 0.25 29.23
CA GLY A 61 -10.14 1.13 28.08
C GLY A 61 -8.89 1.16 27.19
N ILE A 62 -7.69 1.09 27.79
CA ILE A 62 -6.42 0.99 27.08
C ILE A 62 -6.33 -0.34 26.33
N ILE A 63 -6.59 -1.46 27.01
CA ILE A 63 -6.52 -2.82 26.45
C ILE A 63 -7.47 -2.96 25.25
N THR A 64 -8.74 -2.56 25.41
CA THR A 64 -9.73 -2.65 24.33
C THR A 64 -9.30 -1.83 23.11
N ARG A 65 -8.82 -0.59 23.30
CA ARG A 65 -8.41 0.28 22.19
C ARG A 65 -7.13 -0.22 21.51
N GLU A 66 -6.18 -0.77 22.27
CA GLU A 66 -4.99 -1.43 21.73
C GLU A 66 -5.38 -2.64 20.88
N GLY A 67 -6.31 -3.47 21.36
CA GLY A 67 -6.85 -4.61 20.62
C GLY A 67 -7.48 -4.18 19.28
N VAL A 68 -8.38 -3.20 19.31
CA VAL A 68 -9.01 -2.66 18.09
C VAL A 68 -7.98 -2.11 17.10
N LEU A 69 -6.93 -1.45 17.59
CA LEU A 69 -5.86 -0.94 16.74
C LEU A 69 -5.10 -2.06 16.02
N LYS A 70 -4.71 -3.12 16.74
CA LYS A 70 -4.00 -4.28 16.18
C LYS A 70 -4.86 -5.02 15.16
N THR A 71 -6.14 -5.24 15.48
CA THR A 71 -7.09 -5.84 14.54
C THR A 71 -7.18 -5.03 13.24
N ARG A 72 -7.31 -3.70 13.34
CA ARG A 72 -7.36 -2.82 12.15
C ARG A 72 -6.06 -2.82 11.36
N GLN A 73 -4.90 -2.89 12.01
CA GLN A 73 -3.62 -3.02 11.30
C GLN A 73 -3.58 -4.34 10.50
N ASN A 74 -3.98 -5.44 11.12
CA ASN A 74 -4.01 -6.76 10.48
C ASN A 74 -5.01 -6.83 9.32
N GLU A 75 -6.24 -6.33 9.51
CA GLU A 75 -7.25 -6.27 8.46
C GLU A 75 -6.77 -5.48 7.24
N ARG A 76 -6.11 -4.33 7.46
CA ARG A 76 -5.54 -3.52 6.37
C ARG A 76 -4.45 -4.27 5.62
N LEU A 77 -3.58 -4.98 6.32
CA LEU A 77 -2.52 -5.80 5.71
C LEU A 77 -3.11 -6.96 4.90
N GLN A 78 -4.10 -7.66 5.44
CA GLN A 78 -4.78 -8.75 4.74
C GLN A 78 -5.54 -8.26 3.51
N ASN A 79 -6.27 -7.14 3.63
CA ASN A 79 -6.94 -6.54 2.49
C ASN A 79 -5.96 -6.10 1.41
N LEU A 80 -4.79 -5.54 1.78
CA LEU A 80 -3.74 -5.21 0.83
C LEU A 80 -3.21 -6.46 0.11
N LYS A 81 -2.95 -7.54 0.85
CA LYS A 81 -2.51 -8.81 0.29
C LYS A 81 -3.55 -9.39 -0.68
N ASN A 82 -4.79 -9.52 -0.25
CA ASN A 82 -5.89 -10.05 -1.08
C ASN A 82 -6.07 -9.23 -2.37
N ASN A 83 -6.00 -7.90 -2.28
CA ASN A 83 -6.08 -7.04 -3.45
C ASN A 83 -4.91 -7.22 -4.43
N ARG A 84 -3.70 -7.53 -3.93
CA ARG A 84 -2.55 -7.85 -4.78
C ARG A 84 -2.73 -9.21 -5.45
N ASP A 85 -3.16 -10.21 -4.70
CA ASP A 85 -3.39 -11.57 -5.21
C ASP A 85 -4.46 -11.59 -6.31
N LEU A 86 -5.58 -10.87 -6.12
CA LEU A 86 -6.63 -10.72 -7.14
C LEU A 86 -6.11 -10.03 -8.41
N ARG A 87 -5.28 -8.99 -8.26
CA ARG A 87 -4.67 -8.32 -9.42
C ARG A 87 -3.71 -9.24 -10.15
N ASP A 88 -2.93 -10.04 -9.43
CA ASP A 88 -1.98 -10.97 -10.02
C ASP A 88 -2.68 -12.10 -10.77
N ALA A 89 -3.77 -12.64 -10.22
CA ALA A 89 -4.63 -13.61 -10.89
C ALA A 89 -5.20 -13.04 -12.20
N LYS A 90 -5.80 -11.85 -12.15
CA LYS A 90 -6.33 -11.18 -13.36
C LYS A 90 -5.24 -10.89 -14.39
N LEU A 91 -4.04 -10.51 -13.96
CA LEU A 91 -2.92 -10.30 -14.86
C LEU A 91 -2.41 -11.62 -15.48
N ALA A 92 -2.51 -12.74 -14.77
CA ALA A 92 -2.18 -14.06 -15.31
C ALA A 92 -3.14 -14.47 -16.42
N GLU A 93 -4.45 -14.29 -16.22
CA GLU A 93 -5.49 -14.53 -17.24
C GLU A 93 -5.27 -13.67 -18.49
N LEU A 94 -5.05 -12.37 -18.30
CA LEU A 94 -4.79 -11.45 -19.42
C LEU A 94 -3.54 -11.85 -20.22
N LYS A 95 -2.50 -12.38 -19.55
CA LYS A 95 -1.29 -12.87 -20.24
C LYS A 95 -1.60 -14.07 -21.13
N GLN A 96 -2.40 -15.03 -20.64
CA GLN A 96 -2.83 -16.19 -21.44
C GLN A 96 -3.64 -15.73 -22.66
N GLY A 97 -4.57 -14.78 -22.48
CA GLY A 97 -5.34 -14.22 -23.59
C GLY A 97 -4.47 -13.57 -24.67
N VAL A 98 -3.44 -12.81 -24.26
CA VAL A 98 -2.49 -12.22 -25.22
C VAL A 98 -1.70 -13.30 -25.95
N MET A 99 -1.17 -14.31 -25.26
CA MET A 99 -0.44 -15.42 -25.90
C MET A 99 -1.29 -16.15 -26.93
N ASN A 100 -2.55 -16.46 -26.59
CA ASN A 100 -3.50 -17.09 -27.50
C ASN A 100 -3.80 -16.23 -28.73
N SER A 101 -3.82 -14.90 -28.58
CA SER A 101 -4.06 -13.98 -29.70
C SER A 101 -2.86 -13.81 -30.65
N MET A 102 -1.64 -14.09 -30.20
CA MET A 102 -0.43 -13.95 -31.03
C MET A 102 -0.21 -15.14 -31.95
N SER A 103 -0.55 -16.35 -31.51
CA SER A 103 -0.42 -17.59 -32.30
C SER A 103 -1.03 -17.49 -33.72
N PRO A 104 -2.29 -17.06 -33.91
CA PRO A 104 -2.88 -16.96 -35.24
C PRO A 104 -2.25 -15.84 -36.10
N VAL A 105 -1.62 -14.83 -35.49
CA VAL A 105 -0.90 -13.80 -36.24
C VAL A 105 0.38 -14.37 -36.83
N TYR A 106 1.14 -15.14 -36.06
CA TYR A 106 2.34 -15.81 -36.56
C TYR A 106 2.01 -16.82 -37.67
N ALA A 107 0.97 -17.64 -37.48
CA ALA A 107 0.53 -18.59 -38.51
C ALA A 107 0.18 -17.91 -39.85
N LYS A 108 -0.44 -16.72 -39.81
CA LYS A 108 -0.75 -15.95 -41.02
C LYS A 108 0.49 -15.45 -41.75
N ILE A 109 1.52 -15.03 -41.02
CA ILE A 109 2.77 -14.53 -41.63
C ILE A 109 3.59 -15.71 -42.17
N GLU A 110 3.63 -16.84 -41.44
CA GLU A 110 4.27 -18.09 -41.88
C GLU A 110 3.66 -18.59 -43.20
N ALA A 111 2.33 -18.54 -43.35
CA ALA A 111 1.64 -18.94 -44.59
C ALA A 111 1.97 -18.06 -45.80
N LEU A 112 2.45 -16.82 -45.59
CA LEU A 112 2.86 -15.92 -46.67
C LEU A 112 4.31 -16.17 -47.14
N ALA A 113 5.14 -16.81 -46.31
CA ALA A 113 6.53 -17.09 -46.63
C ALA A 113 6.65 -18.23 -47.64
N LYS A 114 7.03 -17.93 -48.88
CA LYS A 114 7.15 -18.90 -49.97
C LYS A 114 8.57 -19.43 -50.14
N THR A 115 9.57 -18.58 -49.92
CA THR A 115 11.00 -18.94 -50.04
C THR A 115 11.59 -19.33 -48.69
N ASP A 116 12.69 -20.08 -48.70
CA ASP A 116 13.38 -20.45 -47.45
C ASP A 116 13.92 -19.21 -46.72
N GLY A 117 14.40 -18.21 -47.46
CA GLY A 117 14.80 -16.92 -46.88
C GLY A 117 13.65 -16.21 -46.16
N GLN A 118 12.44 -16.20 -46.73
CA GLN A 118 11.25 -15.64 -46.08
C GLN A 118 10.89 -16.44 -44.81
N LYS A 119 10.92 -17.78 -44.86
CA LYS A 119 10.61 -18.63 -43.70
C LYS A 119 11.60 -18.39 -42.56
N THR A 120 12.90 -18.28 -42.86
CA THR A 120 13.93 -17.92 -41.87
C THR A 120 13.65 -16.54 -41.27
N ALA A 121 13.30 -15.54 -42.08
CA ALA A 121 12.98 -14.20 -41.58
C ALA A 121 11.73 -14.19 -40.67
N VAL A 122 10.70 -14.98 -40.97
CA VAL A 122 9.51 -15.12 -40.10
C VAL A 122 9.88 -15.76 -38.76
N ASN A 123 10.72 -16.79 -38.77
CA ASN A 123 11.19 -17.41 -37.53
C ASN A 123 12.01 -16.42 -36.68
N ASN A 124 12.93 -15.68 -37.30
CA ASN A 124 13.71 -14.65 -36.63
C ASN A 124 12.82 -13.56 -36.03
N PHE A 125 11.80 -13.11 -36.78
CA PHE A 125 10.81 -12.14 -36.29
C PHE A 125 10.05 -12.67 -35.06
N LYS A 126 9.57 -13.93 -35.11
CA LYS A 126 8.88 -14.57 -33.99
C LYS A 126 9.75 -14.61 -32.74
N THR A 127 10.98 -15.10 -32.86
CA THR A 127 11.94 -15.14 -31.76
C THR A 127 12.25 -13.75 -31.20
N ALA A 128 12.47 -12.75 -32.07
CA ALA A 128 12.73 -11.38 -31.64
C ALA A 128 11.54 -10.78 -30.86
N MET A 129 10.31 -11.02 -31.33
CA MET A 129 9.10 -10.55 -30.65
C MET A 129 8.89 -11.26 -29.30
N GLU A 130 9.09 -12.57 -29.22
CA GLU A 130 9.00 -13.34 -27.98
C GLU A 130 10.04 -12.87 -26.94
N ASN A 131 11.27 -12.63 -27.38
CA ASN A 131 12.33 -12.06 -26.55
C ASN A 131 11.97 -10.66 -26.05
N ALA A 132 11.47 -9.79 -26.92
CA ALA A 132 11.04 -8.44 -26.53
C ALA A 132 9.88 -8.47 -25.51
N VAL A 133 8.88 -9.35 -25.71
CA VAL A 133 7.78 -9.54 -24.76
C VAL A 133 8.29 -10.05 -23.42
N SER A 134 9.21 -11.04 -23.44
CA SER A 134 9.82 -11.62 -22.23
C SER A 134 10.61 -10.57 -21.44
N ALA A 135 11.46 -9.79 -22.13
CA ALA A 135 12.23 -8.72 -21.51
C ALA A 135 11.34 -7.67 -20.84
N ARG A 136 10.31 -7.17 -21.54
CA ARG A 136 9.33 -6.24 -20.97
C ARG A 136 8.62 -6.83 -19.75
N LYS A 137 8.18 -8.08 -19.85
CA LYS A 137 7.48 -8.79 -18.76
C LYS A 137 8.37 -8.87 -17.52
N ASN A 138 9.63 -9.23 -17.68
CA ASN A 138 10.57 -9.35 -16.57
C ASN A 138 10.84 -7.98 -15.93
N ALA A 139 11.11 -6.95 -16.73
CA ALA A 139 11.32 -5.58 -16.22
C ALA A 139 10.11 -5.06 -15.41
N VAL A 140 8.89 -5.23 -15.95
CA VAL A 140 7.66 -4.81 -15.25
C VAL A 140 7.41 -5.64 -13.99
N LYS A 141 7.72 -6.95 -14.00
CA LYS A 141 7.58 -7.82 -12.82
C LYS A 141 8.54 -7.37 -11.71
N THR A 142 9.80 -7.13 -12.04
CA THR A 142 10.81 -6.65 -11.08
C THR A 142 10.38 -5.31 -10.49
N ALA A 143 10.02 -4.33 -11.32
CA ALA A 143 9.55 -3.03 -10.86
C ALA A 143 8.32 -3.12 -9.95
N ALA A 144 7.37 -4.01 -10.27
CA ALA A 144 6.20 -4.23 -9.44
C ALA A 144 6.54 -4.86 -8.08
N LEU A 145 7.53 -5.76 -8.03
CA LEU A 145 8.01 -6.37 -6.80
C LEU A 145 8.69 -5.34 -5.90
N GLU A 146 9.62 -4.56 -6.46
CA GLU A 146 10.33 -3.49 -5.76
C GLU A 146 9.36 -2.45 -5.19
N TYR A 147 8.39 -2.01 -6.00
CA TYR A 147 7.34 -1.11 -5.55
C TYR A 147 6.56 -1.69 -4.36
N ARG A 148 6.16 -2.96 -4.44
CA ARG A 148 5.41 -3.61 -3.35
C ARG A 148 6.22 -3.71 -2.07
N GLN A 149 7.48 -4.12 -2.18
CA GLN A 149 8.41 -4.22 -1.05
C GLN A 149 8.61 -2.86 -0.38
N GLU A 150 8.75 -1.79 -1.16
CA GLU A 150 8.90 -0.44 -0.62
C GLU A 150 7.63 0.04 0.10
N ILE A 151 6.45 -0.22 -0.48
CA ILE A 151 5.18 0.07 0.20
C ILE A 151 5.03 -0.73 1.50
N ASP A 152 5.41 -2.01 1.50
CA ASP A 152 5.35 -2.86 2.70
C ASP A 152 6.30 -2.37 3.79
N ARG A 153 7.51 -1.95 3.41
CA ARG A 153 8.48 -1.32 4.30
C ARG A 153 7.92 -0.04 4.93
N ILE A 154 7.32 0.84 4.13
CA ILE A 154 6.69 2.08 4.61
C ILE A 154 5.56 1.78 5.61
N ILE A 155 4.71 0.79 5.32
CA ILE A 155 3.63 0.37 6.22
C ILE A 155 4.18 -0.20 7.53
N ALA A 156 5.20 -1.06 7.46
CA ALA A 156 5.85 -1.65 8.63
C ALA A 156 6.46 -0.58 9.54
N LEU A 157 7.19 0.39 8.98
CA LEU A 157 7.75 1.53 9.72
C LEU A 157 6.66 2.33 10.43
N ARG A 158 5.57 2.65 9.71
CA ARG A 158 4.43 3.36 10.29
C ARG A 158 3.79 2.57 11.43
N ASN A 159 3.57 1.27 11.26
CA ASN A 159 2.99 0.43 12.31
C ASN A 159 3.89 0.38 13.55
N SER A 160 5.20 0.18 13.36
CA SER A 160 6.18 0.20 14.45
C SER A 160 6.16 1.53 15.23
N ALA A 161 6.11 2.67 14.53
CA ALA A 161 6.04 3.98 15.16
C ALA A 161 4.74 4.17 15.97
N ILE A 162 3.61 3.70 15.45
CA ILE A 162 2.32 3.71 16.16
C ILE A 162 2.35 2.81 17.40
N ASP A 163 2.93 1.63 17.31
CA ASP A 163 3.05 0.69 18.44
C ASP A 163 3.96 1.27 19.54
N ASN A 164 5.03 1.96 19.14
CA ASN A 164 5.89 2.68 20.07
C ASN A 164 5.14 3.83 20.78
N ALA A 165 4.33 4.62 20.04
CA ALA A 165 3.50 5.67 20.63
C ALA A 165 2.48 5.10 21.63
N VAL A 166 1.86 3.95 21.33
CA VAL A 166 0.96 3.25 22.26
C VAL A 166 1.70 2.77 23.50
N ARG A 167 2.92 2.24 23.36
CA ARG A 167 3.77 1.85 24.49
C ARG A 167 4.10 3.04 25.39
N ASN A 168 4.49 4.17 24.82
CA ASN A 168 4.79 5.40 25.56
C ASN A 168 3.55 5.93 26.31
N PHE A 169 2.38 5.87 25.66
CA PHE A 169 1.11 6.19 26.31
C PHE A 169 0.85 5.29 27.52
N LYS A 170 0.99 3.96 27.38
CA LYS A 170 0.82 3.00 28.49
C LYS A 170 1.75 3.30 29.66
N ASN A 171 3.03 3.52 29.38
CA ASN A 171 4.03 3.84 30.40
C ASN A 171 3.68 5.15 31.13
N SER A 172 3.21 6.17 30.39
CA SER A 172 2.78 7.46 30.97
C SER A 172 1.56 7.30 31.88
N ASN A 173 0.58 6.46 31.49
CA ASN A 173 -0.57 6.16 32.34
C ASN A 173 -0.14 5.40 33.61
N GLN A 174 0.72 4.40 33.49
CA GLN A 174 1.25 3.65 34.64
C GLN A 174 1.99 4.57 35.63
N ALA A 175 2.80 5.51 35.12
CA ALA A 175 3.46 6.50 35.94
C ALA A 175 2.46 7.43 36.66
N ALA A 176 1.43 7.89 35.96
CA ALA A 176 0.35 8.69 36.55
C ALA A 176 -0.40 7.93 37.65
N VAL A 177 -0.71 6.65 37.43
CA VAL A 177 -1.36 5.77 38.42
C VAL A 177 -0.46 5.57 39.64
N LYS A 178 0.83 5.26 39.44
CA LYS A 178 1.80 5.12 40.53
C LYS A 178 1.86 6.39 41.38
N LYS A 179 1.96 7.56 40.73
CA LYS A 179 1.96 8.85 41.41
C LYS A 179 0.66 9.10 42.19
N ALA A 180 -0.50 8.84 41.60
CA ALA A 180 -1.79 9.01 42.29
C ALA A 180 -1.90 8.10 43.53
N LYS A 181 -1.41 6.86 43.46
CA LYS A 181 -1.36 5.95 44.61
C LYS A 181 -0.45 6.50 45.71
N THR A 182 0.73 6.98 45.35
CA THR A 182 1.67 7.63 46.29
C THR A 182 1.03 8.86 46.94
N ASP A 183 0.49 9.79 46.15
CA ASP A 183 -0.14 11.02 46.65
C ASP A 183 -1.27 10.70 47.64
N CYS A 184 -2.09 9.67 47.36
CA CYS A 184 -3.12 9.21 48.27
C CYS A 184 -2.58 8.57 49.55
N ALA A 185 -1.48 7.81 49.48
CA ALA A 185 -0.86 7.18 50.66
C ALA A 185 -0.15 8.20 51.56
N THR A 186 0.40 9.26 50.99
CA THR A 186 1.09 10.33 51.73
C THR A 186 0.15 11.45 52.21
N GLY A 187 -1.17 11.27 52.10
CA GLY A 187 -2.16 12.22 52.61
C GLY A 187 -2.32 13.51 51.78
N VAL A 188 -1.90 13.52 50.51
CA VAL A 188 -2.19 14.66 49.62
C VAL A 188 -3.71 14.83 49.53
N ARG A 189 -4.19 16.07 49.67
CA ARG A 189 -5.62 16.38 49.61
C ARG A 189 -6.25 15.75 48.35
N PRO A 190 -7.35 14.98 48.47
CA PRO A 190 -7.93 14.24 47.34
C PRO A 190 -8.21 15.09 46.08
N PRO A 191 -8.67 16.36 46.17
CA PRO A 191 -8.82 17.21 44.99
C PRO A 191 -7.50 17.49 44.25
N ILE A 192 -6.40 17.66 44.99
CA ILE A 192 -5.07 17.94 44.41
C ILE A 192 -4.53 16.68 43.72
N ALA A 193 -4.60 15.53 44.39
CA ALA A 193 -4.19 14.24 43.82
C ALA A 193 -4.97 13.92 42.54
N ARG A 194 -6.29 14.16 42.55
CA ARG A 194 -7.18 13.98 41.39
C ARG A 194 -6.79 14.87 40.22
N THR A 195 -6.63 16.18 40.46
CA THR A 195 -6.27 17.14 39.41
C THR A 195 -4.93 16.78 38.78
N THR A 196 -3.96 16.40 39.59
CA THR A 196 -2.63 15.97 39.12
C THR A 196 -2.70 14.70 38.28
N PHE A 197 -3.47 13.70 38.72
CA PHE A 197 -3.72 12.48 37.98
C PHE A 197 -4.36 12.78 36.62
N VAL A 198 -5.50 13.48 36.61
CA VAL A 198 -6.24 13.82 35.38
C VAL A 198 -5.38 14.62 34.41
N SER A 199 -4.59 15.58 34.90
CA SER A 199 -3.66 16.35 34.07
C SER A 199 -2.61 15.44 33.41
N SER A 200 -2.05 14.49 34.16
CA SER A 200 -1.06 13.54 33.63
C SER A 200 -1.65 12.64 32.53
N ILE A 201 -2.87 12.15 32.72
CA ILE A 201 -3.59 11.34 31.72
C ILE A 201 -3.90 12.18 30.46
N ARG A 202 -4.30 13.44 30.63
CA ARG A 202 -4.56 14.37 29.51
C ARG A 202 -3.30 14.62 28.70
N THR A 203 -2.17 14.87 29.35
CA THR A 203 -0.87 15.04 28.69
C THR A 203 -0.48 13.77 27.93
N ALA A 204 -0.58 12.59 28.55
CA ALA A 204 -0.28 11.33 27.89
C ALA A 204 -1.14 11.14 26.62
N LYS A 205 -2.44 11.45 26.70
CA LYS A 205 -3.35 11.38 25.55
C LYS A 205 -2.98 12.36 24.45
N SER A 206 -2.63 13.61 24.82
CA SER A 206 -2.18 14.62 23.86
C SER A 206 -0.93 14.17 23.11
N ASN A 207 0.04 13.59 23.83
CA ASN A 207 1.26 13.06 23.24
C ASN A 207 0.95 11.92 22.25
N LEU A 208 0.07 10.98 22.63
CA LEU A 208 -0.36 9.91 21.72
C LEU A 208 -1.01 10.45 20.43
N ILE A 209 -1.81 11.51 20.52
CA ILE A 209 -2.43 12.15 19.36
C ILE A 209 -1.37 12.80 18.47
N SER A 210 -0.46 13.57 19.07
CA SER A 210 0.65 14.20 18.35
C SER A 210 1.53 13.17 17.65
N ASP A 211 1.90 12.09 18.35
CA ASP A 211 2.70 11.00 17.79
C ASP A 211 1.98 10.32 16.62
N LYS A 212 0.67 10.10 16.72
CA LYS A 212 -0.12 9.54 15.62
C LYS A 212 -0.14 10.43 14.38
N GLN A 213 -0.16 11.76 14.57
CA GLN A 213 -0.15 12.73 13.48
C GLN A 213 1.24 12.80 12.81
N LYS A 214 2.31 12.82 13.62
CA LYS A 214 3.69 12.84 13.13
C LYS A 214 4.08 11.56 12.39
N ASN A 215 3.60 10.42 12.89
CA ASN A 215 3.90 9.09 12.33
C ASN A 215 2.87 8.65 11.27
N GLY A 216 2.32 9.61 10.52
CA GLY A 216 1.53 9.34 9.33
C GLY A 216 2.35 8.62 8.25
N ILE A 217 1.68 8.05 7.24
CA ILE A 217 2.39 7.50 6.08
C ILE A 217 3.08 8.66 5.35
N PRO A 218 4.41 8.64 5.15
CA PRO A 218 5.11 9.72 4.46
C PRO A 218 4.68 9.76 2.99
N SER A 219 3.86 10.76 2.62
CA SER A 219 3.31 10.87 1.26
C SER A 219 4.40 11.04 0.20
N SER A 220 5.52 11.67 0.56
CA SER A 220 6.71 11.80 -0.29
C SER A 220 7.34 10.46 -0.64
N LEU A 221 7.49 9.54 0.33
CA LEU A 221 8.05 8.20 0.08
C LEU A 221 7.15 7.38 -0.84
N VAL A 222 5.83 7.41 -0.59
CA VAL A 222 4.86 6.71 -1.46
C VAL A 222 4.88 7.29 -2.88
N LYS A 223 4.93 8.62 -3.02
CA LYS A 223 5.05 9.28 -4.33
C LYS A 223 6.34 8.89 -5.03
N SER A 224 7.47 8.88 -4.31
CA SER A 224 8.77 8.50 -4.85
C SER A 224 8.75 7.08 -5.40
N ALA A 225 8.28 6.11 -4.60
CA ALA A 225 8.13 4.72 -5.03
C ALA A 225 7.20 4.60 -6.26
N SER A 226 6.10 5.37 -6.27
CA SER A 226 5.16 5.36 -7.39
C SER A 226 5.75 5.93 -8.67
N THR A 227 6.53 7.00 -8.58
CA THR A 227 7.23 7.62 -9.71
C THR A 227 8.26 6.67 -10.27
N GLU A 228 9.07 6.03 -9.42
CA GLU A 228 10.08 5.07 -9.85
C GLU A 228 9.46 3.91 -10.61
N TYR A 229 8.40 3.30 -10.06
CA TYR A 229 7.65 2.26 -10.74
C TYR A 229 7.14 2.69 -12.12
N LYS A 230 6.56 3.90 -12.22
CA LYS A 230 6.05 4.43 -13.50
C LYS A 230 7.16 4.63 -14.52
N ASN A 231 8.30 5.17 -14.08
CA ASN A 231 9.44 5.41 -14.95
C ASN A 231 9.99 4.09 -15.51
N THR A 232 10.17 3.08 -14.66
CA THR A 232 10.65 1.75 -15.09
C THR A 232 9.67 1.07 -16.05
N VAL A 233 8.36 1.17 -15.80
CA VAL A 233 7.34 0.65 -16.71
C VAL A 233 7.34 1.41 -18.05
N ALA A 234 7.49 2.73 -18.03
CA ALA A 234 7.58 3.54 -19.24
C ALA A 234 8.80 3.15 -20.09
N LYS A 235 9.96 2.98 -19.45
CA LYS A 235 11.19 2.52 -20.11
C LYS A 235 11.03 1.13 -20.71
N ALA A 236 10.49 0.17 -19.97
CA ALA A 236 10.24 -1.19 -20.47
C ALA A 236 9.31 -1.21 -21.69
N ASN A 237 8.33 -0.30 -21.75
CA ASN A 237 7.45 -0.15 -22.92
C ASN A 237 8.16 0.50 -24.11
N GLN A 238 9.02 1.49 -23.88
CA GLN A 238 9.85 2.10 -24.93
C GLN A 238 10.81 1.07 -25.54
N ASP A 239 11.46 0.26 -24.70
CA ASP A 239 12.38 -0.78 -25.15
C ASP A 239 11.67 -1.86 -25.96
N PHE A 240 10.49 -2.28 -25.50
CA PHE A 240 9.63 -3.19 -26.26
C PHE A 240 9.24 -2.61 -27.62
N LYS A 241 8.86 -1.33 -27.67
CA LYS A 241 8.47 -0.67 -28.92
C LYS A 241 9.64 -0.64 -29.90
N ALA A 242 10.82 -0.21 -29.45
CA ALA A 242 12.02 -0.17 -30.27
C ALA A 242 12.40 -1.56 -30.79
N ALA A 243 12.39 -2.58 -29.93
CA ALA A 243 12.68 -3.96 -30.34
C ALA A 243 11.66 -4.51 -31.34
N SER A 244 10.37 -4.21 -31.14
CA SER A 244 9.29 -4.64 -32.04
C SER A 244 9.37 -3.95 -33.41
N GLU A 245 9.70 -2.65 -33.44
CA GLU A 245 9.89 -1.90 -34.68
C GLU A 245 11.09 -2.42 -35.47
N LYS A 246 12.21 -2.67 -34.79
CA LYS A 246 13.39 -3.30 -35.41
C LYS A 246 13.03 -4.65 -36.04
N ALA A 247 12.39 -5.55 -35.29
CA ALA A 247 12.00 -6.87 -35.80
C ALA A 247 11.06 -6.77 -37.03
N ARG A 248 10.12 -5.81 -37.02
CA ARG A 248 9.23 -5.57 -38.17
C ARG A 248 9.96 -5.08 -39.41
N LEU A 249 10.95 -4.19 -39.24
CA LEU A 249 11.76 -3.69 -40.35
C LEU A 249 12.59 -4.81 -40.97
N GLU A 250 13.23 -5.65 -40.14
CA GLU A 250 13.99 -6.81 -40.59
C GLU A 250 13.11 -7.82 -41.35
N LEU A 251 11.90 -8.10 -40.84
CA LEU A 251 10.93 -8.94 -41.54
C LEU A 251 10.55 -8.35 -42.90
N ARG A 252 10.29 -7.04 -42.96
CA ARG A 252 9.88 -6.36 -44.19
C ARG A 252 10.96 -6.39 -45.27
N VAL A 253 12.25 -6.38 -44.91
CA VAL A 253 13.35 -6.49 -45.89
C VAL A 253 13.33 -7.84 -46.61
N ALA A 254 12.79 -8.89 -45.98
CA ALA A 254 12.73 -10.23 -46.55
C ALA A 254 11.49 -10.50 -47.44
N PHE A 255 10.50 -9.59 -47.47
CA PHE A 255 9.22 -9.73 -48.18
C PHE A 255 9.03 -8.64 -49.24
#